data_AF-C5BND8-F1
#
_entry.id   AF-C5BND8-F1
#
_cell.length_a   1.000
_cell.length_b   1.000
_cell.length_c   1.000
_cell.angle_alpha   90.00
_cell.angle_beta   90.00
_cell.angle_gamma   90.00
#
_symmetry.space_group_name_H-M   'P 1'
#
loop_
_entity.id
_entity.type
_entity.pdbx_description
1 polymer ?
#
loop_
_entity_poly.entity_id
_entity_poly.type
_entity_poly.pdbx_seq_one_letter_code
_entity_poly.pdbx_strand_id
1 'polypeptide(L)'
;MCNETSGHLIMKKLLAALPAAILAITLSQSIRAETLNCETINCDCTKLPSTAWQDVCRIKQQNLQATCRDKQGKVLGYCSVHGPAANRVALSLDLSRTSVEQSNSVSTLNNKFAAIYWSMHQDIEITERYIKQQKYSPAQQRINRVQANLDTLFDLQKNMVSILEDSGNRAKTEQSWRNFAEDTEAVSDKLASMGNKLLDSADSENANSTAIALLQAAGNIYEHAGYGYAKGIRHKMSAHAWKKAADSSADILNKAHNLAQVEQQNYRYQAATRLHRASYNWLIAIDKKSAQEALVESQQFVDDSDANIEKILNNPELISSY
;
A
#
# COMPACT_ATOMS: atom_id res chain seq x y z
N MET A 1 68.48 -19.34 27.15
CA MET A 1 67.93 -19.71 28.47
C MET A 1 66.43 -19.41 28.42
N CYS A 2 65.62 -20.40 28.05
CA CYS A 2 64.68 -21.15 28.93
C CYS A 2 63.42 -20.30 29.23
N ASN A 3 62.17 -20.74 29.06
CA ASN A 3 61.62 -22.06 28.75
C ASN A 3 60.16 -21.89 28.25
N GLU A 4 59.71 -22.81 27.42
CA GLU A 4 58.31 -23.01 27.01
C GLU A 4 57.42 -23.42 28.19
N THR A 5 56.12 -23.09 28.15
CA THR A 5 55.07 -23.93 28.75
C THR A 5 53.77 -23.82 27.96
N SER A 6 53.56 -24.82 27.10
CA SER A 6 52.32 -25.13 26.40
C SER A 6 51.32 -25.77 27.36
N GLY A 7 50.15 -25.15 27.53
CA GLY A 7 49.01 -25.70 28.27
C GLY A 7 47.94 -26.23 27.31
N HIS A 8 48.03 -27.52 26.96
CA HIS A 8 46.96 -28.25 26.28
C HIS A 8 45.81 -28.54 27.26
N LEU A 9 44.63 -27.95 27.02
CA LEU A 9 43.39 -28.38 27.68
C LEU A 9 42.67 -29.42 26.79
N ILE A 10 42.75 -30.68 27.21
CA ILE A 10 42.03 -31.83 26.65
C ILE A 10 40.58 -31.76 27.14
N MET A 11 39.67 -31.29 26.30
CA MET A 11 38.23 -31.34 26.59
C MET A 11 37.70 -32.71 26.14
N LYS A 12 37.49 -33.58 27.13
CA LYS A 12 36.95 -34.94 26.97
C LYS A 12 35.55 -34.88 26.36
N LYS A 13 35.40 -35.57 25.22
CA LYS A 13 34.12 -35.92 24.61
C LYS A 13 33.33 -36.83 25.55
N LEU A 14 32.22 -36.34 26.09
CA LEU A 14 31.16 -37.15 26.67
C LEU A 14 30.11 -37.40 25.59
N LEU A 15 30.24 -38.54 24.89
CA LEU A 15 29.15 -39.11 24.10
C LEU A 15 28.13 -39.71 25.08
N ALA A 16 27.06 -38.97 25.34
CA ALA A 16 25.83 -39.55 25.88
C ALA A 16 24.99 -40.05 24.69
N ALA A 17 24.90 -41.37 24.57
CA ALA A 17 24.01 -42.04 23.63
C ALA A 17 22.55 -41.81 24.06
N LEU A 18 21.86 -40.87 23.40
CA LEU A 18 20.41 -40.77 23.50
C LEU A 18 19.75 -41.83 22.62
N PRO A 19 18.78 -42.60 23.13
CA PRO A 19 17.99 -43.51 22.32
C PRO A 19 17.13 -42.70 21.33
N ALA A 20 17.32 -42.99 20.05
CA ALA A 20 16.54 -42.46 18.95
C ALA A 20 15.10 -43.01 19.00
N ALA A 21 14.25 -42.41 19.83
CA ALA A 21 12.80 -42.51 19.69
C ALA A 21 12.36 -41.53 18.60
N ILE A 22 12.47 -41.97 17.34
CA ILE A 22 11.90 -41.27 16.18
C ILE A 22 10.38 -41.43 16.27
N LEU A 23 9.76 -40.56 17.07
CA LEU A 23 8.33 -40.36 17.07
C LEU A 23 8.02 -39.49 15.85
N ALA A 24 7.83 -40.16 14.70
CA ALA A 24 7.29 -39.54 13.49
C ALA A 24 5.83 -39.16 13.75
N ILE A 25 5.62 -38.08 14.51
CA ILE A 25 4.34 -37.36 14.50
C ILE A 25 4.30 -36.66 13.15
N THR A 26 3.77 -37.35 12.15
CA THR A 26 3.26 -36.74 10.93
C THR A 26 2.09 -35.85 11.34
N LEU A 27 2.40 -34.63 11.76
CA LEU A 27 1.47 -33.52 11.80
C LEU A 27 1.06 -33.23 10.36
N SER A 28 0.13 -34.06 9.86
CA SER A 28 -0.70 -33.77 8.69
C SER A 28 -1.64 -32.64 9.09
N GLN A 29 -1.09 -31.46 9.37
CA GLN A 29 -1.83 -30.22 9.34
C GLN A 29 -2.31 -30.09 7.90
N SER A 30 -3.54 -30.54 7.67
CA SER A 30 -4.28 -30.24 6.47
C SER A 30 -4.44 -28.73 6.50
N ILE A 31 -3.52 -28.04 5.82
CA ILE A 31 -3.69 -26.64 5.45
C ILE A 31 -4.95 -26.66 4.58
N ARG A 32 -6.11 -26.49 5.21
CA ARG A 32 -7.34 -26.16 4.51
C ARG A 32 -7.03 -24.80 3.93
N ALA A 33 -6.61 -24.78 2.66
CA ALA A 33 -6.68 -23.58 1.86
C ALA A 33 -8.11 -23.08 2.04
N GLU A 34 -8.28 -21.97 2.76
CA GLU A 34 -9.58 -21.34 2.91
C GLU A 34 -10.09 -21.12 1.49
N THR A 35 -11.05 -21.96 1.10
CA THR A 35 -11.64 -21.89 -0.23
C THR A 35 -12.27 -20.52 -0.32
N LEU A 36 -11.60 -19.66 -1.08
CA LEU A 36 -12.01 -18.28 -1.17
C LEU A 36 -13.44 -18.22 -1.71
N ASN A 37 -14.35 -17.63 -0.94
CA ASN A 37 -15.70 -17.43 -1.39
C ASN A 37 -15.73 -16.29 -2.43
N CYS A 38 -15.76 -16.63 -3.72
CA CYS A 38 -15.78 -15.67 -4.82
C CYS A 38 -16.97 -14.69 -4.76
N GLU A 39 -18.08 -15.07 -4.11
CA GLU A 39 -19.24 -14.18 -3.92
C GLU A 39 -18.96 -13.01 -2.97
N THR A 40 -17.87 -13.08 -2.20
CA THR A 40 -17.44 -11.96 -1.35
C THR A 40 -16.80 -10.82 -2.14
N ILE A 41 -16.47 -11.01 -3.42
CA ILE A 41 -15.90 -9.95 -4.27
C ILE A 41 -16.96 -8.86 -4.49
N ASN A 42 -16.67 -7.65 -4.01
CA ASN A 42 -17.53 -6.47 -4.07
C ASN A 42 -16.68 -5.26 -4.46
N CYS A 43 -16.85 -4.77 -5.70
CA CYS A 43 -16.19 -3.59 -6.22
C CYS A 43 -16.90 -2.28 -5.81
N ASP A 44 -17.92 -2.33 -4.95
CA ASP A 44 -18.66 -1.17 -4.43
C ASP A 44 -19.25 -0.29 -5.55
N CYS A 45 -19.77 -0.94 -6.58
CA CYS A 45 -20.16 -0.25 -7.81
C CYS A 45 -21.24 0.81 -7.59
N THR A 46 -22.17 0.62 -6.65
CA THR A 46 -23.29 1.55 -6.41
C THR A 46 -22.88 2.90 -5.83
N LYS A 47 -21.64 3.03 -5.35
CA LYS A 47 -21.07 4.28 -4.82
C LYS A 47 -20.30 5.07 -5.87
N LEU A 48 -20.24 4.56 -7.11
CA LEU A 48 -19.74 5.31 -8.25
C LEU A 48 -20.75 6.35 -8.71
N PRO A 49 -20.28 7.47 -9.26
CA PRO A 49 -21.10 8.68 -9.36
C PRO A 49 -22.16 8.68 -10.45
N SER A 50 -21.95 7.94 -11.54
CA SER A 50 -22.94 7.85 -12.62
C SER A 50 -23.27 6.41 -12.96
N THR A 51 -24.47 6.20 -13.51
CA THR A 51 -24.98 4.87 -13.89
C THR A 51 -24.03 4.14 -14.84
N ALA A 52 -23.37 4.85 -15.76
CA ALA A 52 -22.40 4.26 -16.66
C ALA A 52 -21.16 3.71 -15.94
N TRP A 53 -20.64 4.42 -14.95
CA TRP A 53 -19.57 3.92 -14.09
C TRP A 53 -20.02 2.70 -13.28
N GLN A 54 -21.25 2.75 -12.75
CA GLN A 54 -21.84 1.63 -12.02
C GLN A 54 -21.98 0.40 -12.92
N ASP A 55 -22.39 0.57 -14.18
CA ASP A 55 -22.52 -0.50 -15.18
C ASP A 55 -21.19 -1.17 -15.50
N VAL A 56 -20.18 -0.37 -15.87
CA VAL A 56 -18.84 -0.90 -16.18
C VAL A 56 -18.24 -1.61 -14.98
N CYS A 57 -18.37 -1.01 -13.79
CA CYS A 57 -17.94 -1.67 -12.55
C CYS A 57 -18.63 -3.01 -12.33
N ARG A 58 -19.97 -3.09 -12.52
CA ARG A 58 -20.72 -4.34 -12.34
C ARG A 58 -20.26 -5.43 -13.31
N ILE A 59 -20.04 -5.08 -14.58
CA ILE A 59 -19.54 -6.02 -15.59
C ILE A 59 -18.16 -6.55 -15.16
N LYS A 60 -17.24 -5.66 -14.77
CA LYS A 60 -15.89 -6.07 -14.34
C LYS A 60 -15.91 -6.89 -13.04
N GLN A 61 -16.77 -6.55 -12.08
CA GLN A 61 -16.97 -7.34 -10.87
C GLN A 61 -17.46 -8.77 -11.22
N GLN A 62 -18.43 -8.90 -12.12
CA GLN A 62 -18.96 -10.21 -12.54
C GLN A 62 -17.89 -11.05 -13.25
N ASN A 63 -17.09 -10.44 -14.13
CA ASN A 63 -15.97 -11.11 -14.80
C ASN A 63 -14.92 -11.60 -13.79
N LEU A 64 -14.60 -10.78 -12.79
CA LEU A 64 -13.67 -11.13 -11.72
C LEU A 64 -14.19 -12.29 -10.87
N GLN A 65 -15.48 -12.27 -10.51
CA GLN A 65 -16.13 -13.37 -9.81
C GLN A 65 -16.13 -14.67 -10.62
N ALA A 66 -16.40 -14.60 -11.93
CA ALA A 66 -16.36 -15.75 -12.83
C ALA A 66 -14.95 -16.33 -12.92
N THR A 67 -13.94 -15.49 -13.13
CA THR A 67 -12.53 -15.90 -13.17
C THR A 67 -12.09 -16.55 -11.86
N CYS A 68 -12.50 -16.00 -10.73
CA CYS A 68 -12.25 -16.57 -9.41
C CYS A 68 -12.82 -17.99 -9.29
N ARG A 69 -14.06 -18.21 -9.75
CA ARG A 69 -14.70 -19.53 -9.75
C ARG A 69 -13.96 -20.51 -10.67
N ASP A 70 -13.64 -20.09 -11.89
CA ASP A 70 -12.98 -20.94 -12.90
C ASP A 70 -11.56 -21.35 -12.48
N LYS A 71 -10.85 -20.44 -11.80
CA LYS A 71 -9.48 -20.69 -11.29
C LYS A 71 -9.46 -21.26 -9.88
N GLN A 72 -10.61 -21.62 -9.31
CA GLN A 72 -10.73 -22.18 -7.95
C GLN A 72 -10.05 -21.29 -6.89
N GLY A 73 -10.16 -19.96 -7.06
CA GLY A 73 -9.54 -18.98 -6.18
C GLY A 73 -8.01 -18.87 -6.26
N LYS A 74 -7.34 -19.58 -7.19
CA LYS A 74 -5.86 -19.58 -7.31
C LYS A 74 -5.29 -18.33 -7.98
N VAL A 75 -6.04 -17.73 -8.90
CA VAL A 75 -5.66 -16.48 -9.57
C VAL A 75 -6.78 -15.49 -9.32
N LEU A 76 -6.45 -14.40 -8.66
CA LEU A 76 -7.38 -13.36 -8.28
C LEU A 76 -6.94 -12.07 -8.95
N GLY A 77 -7.80 -11.52 -9.80
CA GLY A 77 -7.64 -10.16 -10.29
C GLY A 77 -8.08 -9.14 -9.24
N TYR A 78 -8.18 -7.88 -9.68
CA TYR A 78 -8.59 -6.76 -8.84
C TYR A 78 -9.74 -5.99 -9.49
N CYS A 79 -10.53 -5.30 -8.68
CA CYS A 79 -11.55 -4.37 -9.16
C CYS A 79 -10.86 -3.15 -9.82
N SER A 80 -10.75 -3.14 -11.14
CA SER A 80 -10.10 -2.03 -11.87
C SER A 80 -10.97 -0.77 -12.00
N VAL A 81 -12.28 -0.91 -11.81
CA VAL A 81 -13.24 0.19 -11.65
C VAL A 81 -14.00 -0.09 -10.36
N HIS A 82 -14.01 0.85 -9.41
CA HIS A 82 -14.44 0.53 -8.06
C HIS A 82 -14.84 1.73 -7.19
N GLY A 83 -15.82 1.52 -6.31
CA GLY A 83 -16.24 2.51 -5.31
C GLY A 83 -15.26 2.66 -4.14
N PRO A 84 -15.48 3.67 -3.27
CA PRO A 84 -14.67 3.95 -2.08
C PRO A 84 -14.51 2.74 -1.14
N ALA A 85 -15.53 1.92 -0.99
CA ALA A 85 -15.54 0.77 -0.06
C ALA A 85 -15.34 -0.59 -0.74
N ALA A 86 -14.84 -0.60 -1.98
CA ALA A 86 -14.55 -1.83 -2.70
C ALA A 86 -13.56 -2.71 -1.94
N ASN A 87 -13.84 -4.01 -1.91
CA ASN A 87 -12.84 -5.01 -1.53
C ASN A 87 -12.11 -5.51 -2.80
N ARG A 88 -11.00 -6.23 -2.63
CA ARG A 88 -10.17 -6.71 -3.76
C ARG A 88 -9.68 -5.58 -4.67
N VAL A 89 -9.31 -4.46 -4.07
CA VAL A 89 -8.54 -3.40 -4.73
C VAL A 89 -7.05 -3.66 -4.49
N ALA A 90 -6.20 -3.35 -5.48
CA ALA A 90 -4.75 -3.47 -5.33
C ALA A 90 -4.20 -2.27 -4.53
N LEU A 91 -4.70 -2.09 -3.32
CA LEU A 91 -4.27 -1.05 -2.37
C LEU A 91 -3.62 -1.71 -1.16
N SER A 92 -2.65 -1.02 -0.58
CA SER A 92 -2.01 -1.40 0.69
C SER A 92 -2.83 -1.05 1.92
N LEU A 93 -3.76 -0.11 1.78
CA LEU A 93 -4.58 0.43 2.86
C LEU A 93 -5.53 -0.61 3.47
N ASP A 94 -5.37 -0.91 4.76
CA ASP A 94 -6.32 -1.72 5.53
C ASP A 94 -7.37 -0.82 6.22
N LEU A 95 -8.59 -0.87 5.69
CA LEU A 95 -9.73 -0.12 6.22
C LEU A 95 -10.51 -0.88 7.30
N SER A 96 -10.24 -2.17 7.49
CA SER A 96 -11.06 -3.07 8.32
C SER A 96 -10.63 -3.11 9.79
N ARG A 97 -9.34 -2.91 10.06
CA ARG A 97 -8.81 -2.91 11.42
C ARG A 97 -9.01 -1.53 12.04
N THR A 98 -9.61 -1.47 13.22
CA THR A 98 -9.48 -0.32 14.11
C THR A 98 -9.40 -0.90 15.51
N SER A 99 -8.21 -0.91 16.12
CA SER A 99 -8.10 -1.29 17.52
C SER A 99 -8.47 -0.09 18.37
N VAL A 100 -9.55 -0.19 19.15
CA VAL A 100 -9.95 0.89 20.06
C VAL A 100 -8.97 0.92 21.21
N GLU A 101 -7.99 1.81 21.16
CA GLU A 101 -7.09 2.04 22.28
C GLU A 101 -7.82 2.90 23.33
N GLN A 102 -7.82 2.48 24.60
CA GLN A 102 -8.52 3.15 25.71
C GLN A 102 -7.92 4.52 26.12
N SER A 103 -7.12 5.15 25.25
CA SER A 103 -6.51 6.45 25.52
C SER A 103 -7.55 7.55 25.36
N ASN A 104 -8.18 7.96 26.47
CA ASN A 104 -9.29 8.93 26.51
C ASN A 104 -8.91 10.40 26.22
N SER A 105 -7.70 10.71 25.72
CA SER A 105 -7.32 12.11 25.48
C SER A 105 -6.65 12.35 24.13
N VAL A 106 -7.17 13.36 23.41
CA VAL A 106 -6.61 13.91 22.17
C VAL A 106 -5.15 14.32 22.35
N SER A 107 -4.79 14.89 23.51
CA SER A 107 -3.40 15.30 23.78
C SER A 107 -2.44 14.12 23.80
N THR A 108 -2.84 12.98 24.39
CA THR A 108 -2.01 11.77 24.43
C THR A 108 -1.78 11.22 23.03
N LEU A 109 -2.83 11.17 22.21
CA LEU A 109 -2.73 10.72 20.83
C LEU A 109 -1.82 11.64 20.01
N ASN A 110 -1.96 12.96 20.12
CA ASN A 110 -1.08 13.92 19.44
C ASN A 110 0.41 13.73 19.79
N ASN A 111 0.73 13.44 21.05
CA ASN A 111 2.11 13.14 21.46
C ASN A 111 2.62 11.84 20.83
N LYS A 112 1.77 10.81 20.70
CA LYS A 112 2.11 9.56 20.00
C LYS A 112 2.35 9.81 18.51
N PHE A 113 1.51 10.61 17.85
CA PHE A 113 1.72 11.03 16.47
C PHE A 113 3.10 11.66 16.27
N ALA A 114 3.42 12.68 17.07
CA ALA A 114 4.70 13.39 16.97
C ALA A 114 5.90 12.44 17.18
N ALA A 115 5.83 11.55 18.18
CA ALA A 115 6.89 10.58 18.45
C ALA A 115 7.09 9.59 17.30
N ILE A 116 6.01 9.10 16.69
CA ILE A 116 6.10 8.14 15.58
C ILE A 116 6.61 8.84 14.31
N TYR A 117 6.11 10.03 13.96
CA TYR A 117 6.65 10.80 12.82
C TYR A 117 8.14 11.10 13.00
N TRP A 118 8.55 11.55 14.19
CA TRP A 118 9.97 11.77 14.48
C TRP A 118 10.80 10.49 14.27
N SER A 119 10.31 9.34 14.74
CA SER A 119 10.94 8.03 14.52
C SER A 119 11.05 7.68 13.04
N MET A 120 9.99 7.90 12.25
CA MET A 120 9.99 7.67 10.80
C MET A 120 11.01 8.56 10.08
N HIS A 121 11.09 9.85 10.42
CA HIS A 121 12.10 10.75 9.86
C HIS A 121 13.53 10.28 10.19
N GLN A 122 13.78 9.85 11.42
CA GLN A 122 15.09 9.31 11.82
C GLN A 122 15.42 8.01 11.07
N ASP A 123 14.46 7.10 10.90
CA ASP A 123 14.65 5.88 10.12
C ASP A 123 14.93 6.19 8.64
N ILE A 124 14.31 7.22 8.05
CA ILE A 124 14.59 7.67 6.68
C ILE A 124 16.00 8.26 6.55
N GLU A 125 16.44 9.09 7.49
CA GLU A 125 17.81 9.63 7.51
C GLU A 125 18.86 8.51 7.65
N ILE A 126 18.60 7.51 8.50
CA ILE A 126 19.44 6.32 8.64
C ILE A 126 19.45 5.52 7.34
N THR A 127 18.29 5.33 6.70
CA THR A 127 18.16 4.64 5.41
C THR A 127 19.00 5.32 4.33
N GLU A 128 18.93 6.65 4.23
CA GLU A 128 19.74 7.43 3.27
C GLU A 128 21.25 7.24 3.51
N ARG A 129 21.69 7.24 4.78
CA ARG A 129 23.10 6.96 5.13
C ARG A 129 23.51 5.53 4.75
N TYR A 130 22.66 4.54 4.99
CA TYR A 130 22.95 3.16 4.61
C TYR A 130 23.04 2.97 3.11
N ILE A 131 22.17 3.60 2.32
CA ILE A 131 22.24 3.58 0.85
C ILE A 131 23.56 4.18 0.37
N LYS A 132 23.98 5.34 0.91
CA LYS A 132 25.28 5.96 0.58
C LYS A 132 26.48 5.07 0.93
N GLN A 133 26.33 4.19 1.92
CA GLN A 133 27.34 3.21 2.34
C GLN A 133 27.18 1.84 1.65
N GLN A 134 26.27 1.72 0.67
CA GLN A 134 25.92 0.46 -0.01
C GLN A 134 25.45 -0.65 0.95
N LYS A 135 24.93 -0.29 2.14
CA LYS A 135 24.36 -1.20 3.15
C LYS A 135 22.87 -1.41 2.91
N TYR A 136 22.54 -2.04 1.79
CA TYR A 136 21.16 -2.19 1.31
C TYR A 136 20.25 -3.01 2.23
N SER A 137 20.72 -4.13 2.78
CA SER A 137 19.89 -4.95 3.69
C SER A 137 19.48 -4.20 4.98
N PRO A 138 20.39 -3.51 5.71
CA PRO A 138 20.00 -2.64 6.80
C PRO A 138 19.08 -1.48 6.40
N ALA A 139 19.21 -0.94 5.19
CA ALA A 139 18.30 0.08 4.67
C ALA A 139 16.88 -0.45 4.51
N GLN A 140 16.70 -1.63 3.91
CA GLN A 140 15.41 -2.29 3.77
C GLN A 140 14.73 -2.57 5.12
N GLN A 141 15.50 -3.00 6.14
CA GLN A 141 14.96 -3.19 7.48
C GLN A 141 14.37 -1.89 8.07
N ARG A 142 14.97 -0.74 7.78
CA ARG A 142 14.49 0.58 8.23
C ARG A 142 13.25 1.00 7.45
N ILE A 143 13.20 0.76 6.14
CA ILE A 143 12.00 0.99 5.30
C ILE A 143 10.80 0.19 5.86
N ASN A 144 11.00 -1.07 6.23
CA ASN A 144 9.94 -1.90 6.82
C ASN A 144 9.43 -1.33 8.16
N ARG A 145 10.30 -0.71 8.97
CA ARG A 145 9.88 -0.02 10.21
C ARG A 145 9.06 1.22 9.93
N VAL A 146 9.43 2.00 8.90
CA VAL A 146 8.64 3.15 8.45
C VAL A 146 7.23 2.71 8.04
N GLN A 147 7.10 1.60 7.32
CA GLN A 147 5.79 1.04 6.95
C GLN A 147 4.98 0.57 8.18
N ALA A 148 5.59 -0.16 9.12
CA ALA A 148 4.89 -0.58 10.33
C ALA A 148 4.44 0.61 11.21
N ASN A 149 5.25 1.68 11.25
CA ASN A 149 4.90 2.92 11.93
C ASN A 149 3.74 3.65 11.22
N LEU A 150 3.68 3.63 9.89
CA LEU A 150 2.55 4.17 9.13
C LEU A 150 1.24 3.47 9.50
N ASP A 151 1.22 2.14 9.53
CA ASP A 151 0.01 1.38 9.90
C ASP A 151 -0.46 1.77 11.30
N THR A 152 0.49 1.90 12.23
CA THR A 152 0.23 2.37 13.61
C THR A 152 -0.34 3.79 13.63
N LEU A 153 0.23 4.71 12.86
CA LEU A 153 -0.28 6.09 12.74
C LEU A 153 -1.70 6.12 12.19
N PHE A 154 -2.00 5.29 11.20
CA PHE A 154 -3.34 5.24 10.61
C PHE A 154 -4.39 4.71 11.59
N ASP A 155 -4.04 3.71 12.39
CA ASP A 155 -4.90 3.22 13.48
C ASP A 155 -5.12 4.29 14.55
N LEU A 156 -4.07 5.00 14.97
CA LEU A 156 -4.18 6.14 15.89
C LEU A 156 -5.06 7.25 15.31
N GLN A 157 -5.01 7.48 13.99
CA GLN A 157 -5.82 8.49 13.31
C GLN A 157 -7.29 8.14 13.31
N LYS A 158 -7.64 6.88 13.06
CA LYS A 158 -9.02 6.40 13.17
C LYS A 158 -9.54 6.55 14.61
N ASN A 159 -8.72 6.24 15.61
CA ASN A 159 -9.08 6.43 17.02
C ASN A 159 -9.28 7.90 17.39
N MET A 160 -8.37 8.78 16.95
CA MET A 160 -8.49 10.23 17.14
C MET A 160 -9.80 10.75 16.54
N VAL A 161 -10.12 10.33 15.32
CA VAL A 161 -11.32 10.74 14.60
C VAL A 161 -12.58 10.27 15.31
N SER A 162 -12.61 9.02 15.80
CA SER A 162 -13.72 8.51 16.59
C SER A 162 -14.00 9.39 17.82
N ILE A 163 -12.96 9.74 18.59
CA ILE A 163 -13.10 10.61 19.77
C ILE A 163 -13.63 12.00 19.40
N LEU A 164 -13.17 12.56 18.27
CA LEU A 164 -13.60 13.87 17.78
C LEU A 164 -15.05 13.84 17.26
N GLU A 165 -15.45 12.75 16.60
CA GLU A 165 -16.82 12.53 16.14
C GLU A 165 -17.79 12.39 17.31
N ASP A 166 -17.41 11.67 18.37
CA ASP A 166 -18.19 11.55 19.61
C ASP A 166 -18.40 12.91 20.31
N SER A 167 -17.47 13.85 20.11
CA SER A 167 -17.61 15.23 20.59
C SER A 167 -18.51 16.12 19.72
N GLY A 168 -19.00 15.61 18.58
CA GLY A 168 -19.81 16.35 17.60
C GLY A 168 -19.05 17.42 16.82
N ASN A 169 -17.72 17.49 16.92
CA ASN A 169 -16.91 18.53 16.32
C ASN A 169 -16.36 18.14 14.95
N ARG A 170 -17.24 18.16 13.94
CA ARG A 170 -16.89 17.82 12.55
C ARG A 170 -15.69 18.62 12.01
N ALA A 171 -15.59 19.91 12.31
CA ALA A 171 -14.49 20.75 11.84
C ALA A 171 -13.12 20.26 12.36
N LYS A 172 -13.06 19.81 13.62
CA LYS A 172 -11.83 19.20 14.18
C LYS A 172 -11.55 17.83 13.58
N THR A 173 -12.56 17.02 13.30
CA THR A 173 -12.39 15.74 12.60
C THR A 173 -11.75 15.95 11.23
N GLU A 174 -12.28 16.87 10.43
CA GLU A 174 -11.73 17.19 9.11
C GLU A 174 -10.32 17.78 9.21
N GLN A 175 -10.05 18.66 10.19
CA GLN A 175 -8.71 19.21 10.42
C GLN A 175 -7.70 18.12 10.82
N SER A 176 -8.10 17.18 11.67
CA SER A 176 -7.26 16.06 12.09
C SER A 176 -6.82 15.23 10.89
N TRP A 177 -7.76 14.90 9.99
CA TRP A 177 -7.46 14.20 8.74
C TRP A 177 -6.53 14.99 7.82
N ARG A 178 -6.68 16.32 7.72
CA ARG A 178 -5.79 17.17 6.93
C ARG A 178 -4.36 17.16 7.46
N ASN A 179 -4.17 17.37 8.76
CA ASN A 179 -2.85 17.35 9.37
C ASN A 179 -2.16 16.00 9.15
N PHE A 180 -2.87 14.90 9.40
CA PHE A 180 -2.36 13.56 9.12
C PHE A 180 -1.93 13.39 7.66
N ALA A 181 -2.75 13.84 6.71
CA ALA A 181 -2.45 13.69 5.30
C ALA A 181 -1.22 14.51 4.86
N GLU A 182 -1.09 15.75 5.34
CA GLU A 182 0.03 16.65 5.04
C GLU A 182 1.37 16.09 5.55
N ASP A 183 1.42 15.66 6.82
CA ASP A 183 2.63 15.08 7.41
C ASP A 183 2.99 13.74 6.73
N THR A 184 1.98 12.92 6.41
CA THR A 184 2.15 11.63 5.73
C THR A 184 2.65 11.81 4.29
N GLU A 185 2.15 12.81 3.55
CA GLU A 185 2.62 13.12 2.20
C GLU A 185 4.10 13.53 2.18
N ALA A 186 4.56 14.33 3.15
CA ALA A 186 5.96 14.76 3.23
C ALA A 186 6.93 13.58 3.42
N VAL A 187 6.53 12.56 4.19
CA VAL A 187 7.27 11.30 4.33
C VAL A 187 7.37 10.58 2.98
N SER A 188 6.26 10.48 2.24
CA SER A 188 6.23 9.86 0.91
C SER A 188 7.12 10.58 -0.09
N ASP A 189 7.07 11.91 -0.15
CA ASP A 189 7.87 12.71 -1.09
C ASP A 189 9.38 12.42 -0.91
N LYS A 190 9.83 12.30 0.35
CA LYS A 190 11.24 11.98 0.66
C LYS A 190 11.62 10.57 0.22
N LEU A 191 10.78 9.57 0.50
CA LEU A 191 11.02 8.17 0.08
C LEU A 191 11.00 8.03 -1.44
N ALA A 192 10.04 8.67 -2.12
CA ALA A 192 9.93 8.66 -3.58
C ALA A 192 11.18 9.27 -4.22
N SER A 193 11.65 10.41 -3.70
CA SER A 193 12.89 11.05 -4.17
C SER A 193 14.11 10.16 -4.01
N MET A 194 14.24 9.48 -2.86
CA MET A 194 15.34 8.53 -2.62
C MET A 194 15.25 7.30 -3.53
N GLY A 195 14.04 6.75 -3.68
CA GLY A 195 13.75 5.58 -4.50
C GLY A 195 14.08 5.83 -5.96
N ASN A 196 13.58 6.92 -6.53
CA ASN A 196 13.87 7.30 -7.92
C ASN A 196 15.36 7.53 -8.17
N LYS A 197 16.05 8.29 -7.29
CA LYS A 197 17.50 8.48 -7.41
C LYS A 197 18.29 7.18 -7.37
N LEU A 198 17.94 6.28 -6.46
CA LEU A 198 18.63 4.99 -6.34
C LEU A 198 18.31 4.07 -7.51
N LEU A 199 17.08 4.10 -8.02
CA LEU A 199 16.66 3.30 -9.18
C LEU A 199 17.41 3.73 -10.44
N ASP A 200 17.50 5.04 -10.69
CA ASP A 200 18.19 5.60 -11.85
C ASP A 200 19.71 5.31 -11.83
N SER A 201 20.29 5.06 -10.66
CA SER A 201 21.72 4.76 -10.48
C SER A 201 22.00 3.34 -10.00
N ALA A 202 21.03 2.42 -10.06
CA ALA A 202 21.18 1.08 -9.50
C ALA A 202 22.19 0.25 -10.32
N ASP A 203 23.30 -0.13 -9.68
CA ASP A 203 24.39 -0.90 -10.28
C ASP A 203 24.42 -2.38 -9.84
N SER A 204 23.51 -2.75 -8.93
CA SER A 204 23.45 -4.07 -8.32
C SER A 204 22.01 -4.47 -8.02
N GLU A 205 21.76 -5.78 -7.94
CA GLU A 205 20.44 -6.32 -7.61
C GLU A 205 19.93 -5.83 -6.24
N ASN A 206 20.83 -5.71 -5.26
CA ASN A 206 20.51 -5.17 -3.93
C ASN A 206 20.12 -3.68 -3.97
N ALA A 207 20.77 -2.87 -4.82
CA ALA A 207 20.42 -1.47 -5.02
C ALA A 207 19.03 -1.36 -5.68
N ASN A 208 18.79 -2.11 -6.76
CA ASN A 208 17.51 -2.17 -7.47
C ASN A 208 16.37 -2.61 -6.53
N SER A 209 16.57 -3.69 -5.77
CA SER A 209 15.61 -4.18 -4.78
C SER A 209 15.30 -3.14 -3.70
N THR A 210 16.32 -2.42 -3.21
CA THR A 210 16.12 -1.34 -2.22
C THR A 210 15.39 -0.14 -2.81
N ALA A 211 15.67 0.21 -4.07
CA ALA A 211 14.96 1.28 -4.76
C ALA A 211 13.47 0.96 -4.95
N ILE A 212 13.16 -0.28 -5.36
CA ILE A 212 11.80 -0.79 -5.46
C ILE A 212 11.10 -0.70 -4.09
N ALA A 213 11.76 -1.14 -3.01
CA ALA A 213 11.20 -1.08 -1.66
C ALA A 213 10.88 0.36 -1.21
N LEU A 214 11.73 1.34 -1.54
CA LEU A 214 11.49 2.76 -1.27
C LEU A 214 10.27 3.29 -2.03
N LEU A 215 10.17 3.00 -3.33
CA LEU A 215 9.06 3.44 -4.17
C LEU A 215 7.75 2.76 -3.78
N GLN A 216 7.79 1.47 -3.43
CA GLN A 216 6.63 0.75 -2.92
C GLN A 216 6.16 1.37 -1.59
N ALA A 217 7.09 1.66 -0.67
CA ALA A 217 6.76 2.35 0.58
C ALA A 217 6.15 3.74 0.33
N ALA A 218 6.75 4.54 -0.56
CA ALA A 218 6.23 5.86 -0.92
C ALA A 218 4.81 5.76 -1.51
N GLY A 219 4.60 4.82 -2.44
CA GLY A 219 3.28 4.53 -3.01
C GLY A 219 2.25 4.24 -1.94
N ASN A 220 2.54 3.33 -1.01
CA ASN A 220 1.65 2.94 0.08
C ASN A 220 1.34 4.12 1.04
N ILE A 221 2.35 4.93 1.38
CA ILE A 221 2.17 6.11 2.25
C ILE A 221 1.34 7.19 1.55
N TYR A 222 1.50 7.40 0.23
CA TYR A 222 0.62 8.29 -0.52
C TYR A 222 -0.84 7.81 -0.56
N GLU A 223 -1.12 6.50 -0.54
CA GLU A 223 -2.51 6.01 -0.43
C GLU A 223 -3.16 6.45 0.89
N HIS A 224 -2.40 6.41 1.98
CA HIS A 224 -2.85 6.88 3.30
C HIS A 224 -3.07 8.39 3.32
N ALA A 225 -2.15 9.17 2.73
CA ALA A 225 -2.31 10.61 2.57
C ALA A 225 -3.53 10.95 1.71
N GLY A 226 -3.72 10.26 0.58
CA GLY A 226 -4.88 10.43 -0.30
C GLY A 226 -6.20 10.14 0.41
N TYR A 227 -6.25 9.04 1.18
CA TYR A 227 -7.40 8.74 2.03
C TYR A 227 -7.66 9.85 3.06
N GLY A 228 -6.62 10.31 3.77
CA GLY A 228 -6.72 11.39 4.74
C GLY A 228 -7.24 12.69 4.13
N TYR A 229 -6.68 13.13 3.00
CA TYR A 229 -7.17 14.31 2.30
C TYR A 229 -8.63 14.18 1.87
N ALA A 230 -9.08 13.01 1.40
CA ALA A 230 -10.48 12.78 1.04
C ALA A 230 -11.40 12.94 2.26
N LYS A 231 -11.00 12.38 3.41
CA LYS A 231 -11.74 12.53 4.68
C LYS A 231 -11.70 13.96 5.24
N GLY A 232 -10.64 14.70 4.97
CA GLY A 232 -10.49 16.12 5.28
C GLY A 232 -11.16 17.08 4.30
N ILE A 233 -11.95 16.57 3.35
CA ILE A 233 -12.67 17.33 2.28
C ILE A 233 -11.69 18.16 1.42
N ARG A 234 -10.52 17.59 1.14
CA ARG A 234 -9.50 18.15 0.23
C ARG A 234 -9.36 17.25 -1.00
N HIS A 235 -10.46 17.04 -1.72
CA HIS A 235 -10.53 16.07 -2.83
C HIS A 235 -9.48 16.31 -3.93
N LYS A 236 -9.15 17.57 -4.25
CA LYS A 236 -8.06 17.86 -5.20
C LYS A 236 -6.69 17.37 -4.71
N MET A 237 -6.36 17.61 -3.43
CA MET A 237 -5.12 17.12 -2.82
C MET A 237 -5.10 15.59 -2.72
N SER A 238 -6.24 14.99 -2.37
CA SER A 238 -6.42 13.53 -2.40
C SER A 238 -6.10 12.96 -3.78
N ALA A 239 -6.65 13.56 -4.84
CA ALA A 239 -6.39 13.13 -6.21
C ALA A 239 -4.89 13.21 -6.57
N HIS A 240 -4.20 14.29 -6.17
CA HIS A 240 -2.75 14.41 -6.37
C HIS A 240 -1.96 13.35 -5.60
N ALA A 241 -2.30 13.06 -4.34
CA ALA A 241 -1.65 12.00 -3.58
C ALA A 241 -1.86 10.62 -4.23
N TRP A 242 -3.09 10.30 -4.66
CA TRP A 242 -3.37 9.07 -5.40
C TRP A 242 -2.60 8.98 -6.73
N LYS A 243 -2.47 10.09 -7.46
CA LYS A 243 -1.67 10.14 -8.69
C LYS A 243 -0.19 9.88 -8.41
N LYS A 244 0.40 10.56 -7.41
CA LYS A 244 1.79 10.31 -6.98
C LYS A 244 2.00 8.86 -6.53
N ALA A 245 1.01 8.25 -5.88
CA ALA A 245 1.06 6.83 -5.53
C ALA A 245 1.14 5.95 -6.79
N ALA A 246 0.37 6.28 -7.83
CA ALA A 246 0.40 5.55 -9.10
C ALA A 246 1.73 5.73 -9.81
N ASP A 247 2.27 6.95 -9.82
CA ASP A 247 3.55 7.27 -10.43
C ASP A 247 4.68 6.43 -9.82
N SER A 248 4.69 6.23 -8.50
CA SER A 248 5.66 5.32 -7.85
C SER A 248 5.59 3.88 -8.38
N SER A 249 4.39 3.34 -8.63
CA SER A 249 4.23 2.01 -9.23
C SER A 249 4.63 1.98 -10.70
N ALA A 250 4.33 3.04 -11.44
CA ALA A 250 4.72 3.18 -12.84
C ALA A 250 6.25 3.31 -13.00
N ASP A 251 6.92 4.06 -12.12
CA ASP A 251 8.37 4.18 -12.08
C ASP A 251 9.04 2.81 -11.86
N ILE A 252 8.51 2.00 -10.93
CA ILE A 252 8.98 0.62 -10.72
C ILE A 252 8.83 -0.19 -12.02
N LEU A 253 7.67 -0.15 -12.67
CA LEU A 253 7.42 -0.90 -13.91
C LEU A 253 8.37 -0.51 -15.05
N ASN A 254 8.61 0.79 -15.20
CA ASN A 254 9.32 1.34 -16.35
C ASN A 254 10.84 1.23 -16.21
N LYS A 255 11.35 1.28 -14.98
CA LYS A 255 12.79 1.44 -14.71
C LYS A 255 13.42 0.24 -14.00
N ALA A 256 12.66 -0.54 -13.23
CA ALA A 256 13.25 -1.64 -12.49
C ALA A 256 13.66 -2.79 -13.43
N HIS A 257 14.83 -3.37 -13.13
CA HIS A 257 15.34 -4.52 -13.85
C HIS A 257 14.84 -5.83 -13.21
N ASN A 258 14.65 -6.87 -14.03
CA ASN A 258 14.41 -8.25 -13.60
C ASN A 258 13.15 -8.49 -12.74
N LEU A 259 12.10 -7.66 -12.87
CA LEU A 259 10.82 -7.94 -12.21
C LEU A 259 10.22 -9.26 -12.74
N ALA A 260 9.79 -10.14 -11.84
CA ALA A 260 9.03 -11.31 -12.24
C ALA A 260 7.69 -10.90 -12.85
N GLN A 261 7.14 -11.70 -13.76
CA GLN A 261 5.86 -11.40 -14.44
C GLN A 261 4.72 -11.11 -13.45
N VAL A 262 4.67 -11.86 -12.34
CA VAL A 262 3.66 -11.67 -11.29
C VAL A 262 3.81 -10.31 -10.60
N GLU A 263 5.04 -9.85 -10.37
CA GLU A 263 5.32 -8.55 -9.75
C GLU A 263 4.97 -7.40 -10.70
N GLN A 264 5.35 -7.52 -11.98
CA GLN A 264 4.95 -6.56 -13.02
C GLN A 264 3.43 -6.44 -13.07
N GLN A 265 2.72 -7.56 -13.07
CA GLN A 265 1.25 -7.54 -13.08
C GLN A 265 0.70 -6.86 -11.82
N ASN A 266 1.28 -7.11 -10.66
CA ASN A 266 0.87 -6.47 -9.41
C ASN A 266 1.05 -4.94 -9.47
N TYR A 267 2.22 -4.45 -9.90
CA TYR A 267 2.46 -3.01 -10.01
C TYR A 267 1.58 -2.33 -11.06
N ARG A 268 1.25 -3.02 -12.16
CA ARG A 268 0.26 -2.55 -13.15
C ARG A 268 -1.09 -2.33 -12.50
N TYR A 269 -1.60 -3.32 -11.77
CA TYR A 269 -2.87 -3.19 -11.07
C TYR A 269 -2.86 -2.11 -10.00
N GLN A 270 -1.75 -1.95 -9.26
CA GLN A 270 -1.61 -0.85 -8.29
C GLN A 270 -1.68 0.51 -8.99
N ALA A 271 -0.92 0.72 -10.06
CA ALA A 271 -0.94 1.97 -10.83
C ALA A 271 -2.35 2.29 -11.34
N ALA A 272 -3.02 1.32 -11.96
CA ALA A 272 -4.41 1.46 -12.42
C ALA A 272 -5.35 1.86 -11.29
N THR A 273 -5.37 1.09 -10.19
CA THR A 273 -6.27 1.31 -9.06
C THR A 273 -6.07 2.70 -8.45
N ARG A 274 -4.81 3.14 -8.30
CA ARG A 274 -4.45 4.46 -7.77
C ARG A 274 -4.86 5.59 -8.70
N LEU A 275 -4.66 5.45 -10.02
CA LEU A 275 -5.14 6.41 -11.02
C LEU A 275 -6.66 6.51 -11.06
N HIS A 276 -7.36 5.38 -10.96
CA HIS A 276 -8.82 5.35 -10.83
C HIS A 276 -9.29 6.10 -9.57
N ARG A 277 -8.63 5.90 -8.42
CA ARG A 277 -8.89 6.67 -7.19
C ARG A 277 -8.62 8.17 -7.36
N ALA A 278 -7.57 8.53 -8.08
CA ALA A 278 -7.26 9.92 -8.41
C ALA A 278 -8.38 10.54 -9.26
N SER A 279 -8.78 9.85 -10.33
CA SER A 279 -9.89 10.24 -11.21
C SER A 279 -11.18 10.50 -10.43
N TYR A 280 -11.57 9.57 -9.55
CA TYR A 280 -12.74 9.71 -8.68
C TYR A 280 -12.67 10.99 -7.81
N ASN A 281 -11.51 11.28 -7.20
CA ASN A 281 -11.37 12.45 -6.33
C ASN A 281 -11.32 13.77 -7.12
N TRP A 282 -10.70 13.82 -8.30
CA TRP A 282 -10.76 14.99 -9.18
C TRP A 282 -12.19 15.29 -9.62
N LEU A 283 -12.95 14.23 -9.87
CA LEU A 283 -14.33 14.35 -10.29
C LEU A 283 -15.21 14.95 -9.19
N ILE A 284 -15.06 14.52 -7.93
CA ILE A 284 -15.72 15.16 -6.77
C ILE A 284 -15.27 16.61 -6.62
N ALA A 285 -14.00 16.92 -6.92
CA ALA A 285 -13.46 18.28 -6.92
C ALA A 285 -13.91 19.13 -8.13
N ILE A 286 -14.81 18.61 -8.99
CA ILE A 286 -15.35 19.28 -10.20
C ILE A 286 -14.24 19.53 -11.26
N ASP A 287 -13.11 18.83 -11.17
CA ASP A 287 -12.00 18.89 -12.14
C ASP A 287 -12.14 17.77 -13.18
N LYS A 288 -13.13 17.94 -14.07
CA LYS A 288 -13.52 16.90 -15.06
C LYS A 288 -12.37 16.51 -15.99
N LYS A 289 -11.53 17.47 -16.37
CA LYS A 289 -10.40 17.24 -17.29
C LYS A 289 -9.38 16.31 -16.65
N SER A 290 -8.89 16.65 -15.46
CA SER A 290 -7.91 15.79 -14.76
C SER A 290 -8.52 14.44 -14.37
N ALA A 291 -9.81 14.39 -14.05
CA ALA A 291 -10.51 13.13 -13.82
C ALA A 291 -10.49 12.22 -15.06
N GLN A 292 -10.76 12.76 -16.24
CA GLN A 292 -10.73 12.00 -17.49
C GLN A 292 -9.31 11.57 -17.86
N GLU A 293 -8.33 12.47 -17.76
CA GLU A 293 -6.92 12.16 -18.05
C GLU A 293 -6.41 11.00 -17.19
N ALA A 294 -6.66 11.05 -15.88
CA ALA A 294 -6.27 10.00 -14.95
C ALA A 294 -7.00 8.68 -15.20
N LEU A 295 -8.26 8.73 -15.63
CA LEU A 295 -8.98 7.51 -16.01
C LEU A 295 -8.41 6.88 -17.26
N VAL A 296 -8.13 7.67 -18.30
CA VAL A 296 -7.49 7.18 -19.54
C VAL A 296 -6.15 6.54 -19.21
N GLU A 297 -5.33 7.22 -18.41
CA GLU A 297 -4.03 6.70 -17.97
C GLU A 297 -4.19 5.40 -17.16
N SER A 298 -5.18 5.32 -16.26
CA SER A 298 -5.49 4.10 -15.52
C SER A 298 -5.72 2.90 -16.44
N GLN A 299 -6.38 3.09 -17.58
CA GLN A 299 -6.70 1.99 -18.49
C GLN A 299 -5.50 1.44 -19.24
N GLN A 300 -4.43 2.23 -19.37
CA GLN A 300 -3.20 1.77 -20.02
C GLN A 300 -2.51 0.63 -19.23
N PHE A 301 -2.86 0.45 -17.95
CA PHE A 301 -2.28 -0.55 -17.07
C PHE A 301 -3.11 -1.83 -16.89
N VAL A 302 -4.36 -1.83 -17.36
CA VAL A 302 -5.26 -2.98 -17.28
C VAL A 302 -5.57 -3.39 -18.72
N ASP A 303 -4.80 -4.36 -19.23
CA ASP A 303 -4.70 -4.86 -20.62
C ASP A 303 -6.03 -5.26 -21.33
N ASP A 304 -7.19 -4.90 -20.80
CA ASP A 304 -8.47 -5.05 -21.46
C ASP A 304 -8.74 -3.86 -22.38
N SER A 305 -8.59 -4.07 -23.68
CA SER A 305 -9.22 -3.25 -24.74
C SER A 305 -10.77 -3.39 -24.68
N ASP A 306 -11.34 -3.14 -23.51
CA ASP A 306 -12.76 -3.33 -23.23
C ASP A 306 -13.51 -2.14 -23.81
N ALA A 307 -14.20 -2.34 -24.93
CA ALA A 307 -15.01 -1.34 -25.64
C ALA A 307 -16.06 -0.63 -24.75
N ASN A 308 -16.33 -1.14 -23.55
CA ASN A 308 -17.22 -0.54 -22.58
C ASN A 308 -16.61 0.64 -21.81
N ILE A 309 -15.29 0.73 -21.70
CA ILE A 309 -14.62 1.88 -21.07
C ILE A 309 -14.54 3.06 -22.03
N GLU A 310 -14.35 2.78 -23.33
CA GLU A 310 -14.45 3.80 -24.38
C GLU A 310 -15.80 4.53 -24.33
N LYS A 311 -16.90 3.85 -23.96
CA LYS A 311 -18.21 4.49 -23.78
C LYS A 311 -18.24 5.51 -22.64
N ILE A 312 -17.46 5.29 -21.57
CA ILE A 312 -17.29 6.28 -20.49
C ILE A 312 -16.38 7.42 -20.97
N LEU A 313 -15.27 7.08 -21.62
CA LEU A 313 -14.26 8.03 -22.07
C LEU A 313 -14.77 8.98 -23.16
N ASN A 314 -15.65 8.51 -24.03
CA ASN A 314 -16.17 9.26 -25.18
C ASN A 314 -17.48 10.00 -24.88
N ASN A 315 -18.00 9.92 -23.65
CA ASN A 315 -19.22 10.61 -23.29
C ASN A 315 -19.01 11.52 -22.06
N PRO A 316 -18.60 12.78 -22.29
CA PRO A 316 -18.36 13.76 -21.22
C PRO A 316 -19.58 13.98 -20.33
N GLU A 317 -20.80 13.74 -20.84
CA GLU A 317 -22.03 13.88 -20.07
C GLU A 317 -22.14 12.81 -18.96
N LEU A 318 -21.62 11.60 -19.21
CA LEU A 318 -21.56 10.50 -18.24
C LEU A 318 -20.50 10.71 -17.16
N ILE A 319 -19.52 11.57 -17.42
CA ILE A 319 -18.58 12.09 -16.42
C ILE A 319 -19.23 13.27 -15.66
N SER A 320 -20.19 13.97 -16.26
CA SER A 320 -20.75 15.20 -15.72
C SER A 320 -21.97 15.07 -14.80
N SER A 321 -22.64 13.91 -14.76
CA SER A 321 -23.84 13.71 -13.95
C SER A 321 -23.48 13.49 -12.47
N TYR A 322 -23.38 14.61 -11.75
CA TYR A 322 -23.47 14.71 -10.29
C TYR A 322 -24.64 15.62 -9.94
#